data_AF-A0A9X0DLA0-F1
#
_entry.id   AF-A0A9X0DLA0-F1
#
_cell.length_a   1.000
_cell.length_b   1.000
_cell.length_c   1.000
_cell.angle_alpha   90.00
_cell.angle_beta   90.00
_cell.angle_gamma   90.00
#
_symmetry.space_group_name_H-M   'P 1'
#
loop_
_entity.id
_entity.type
_entity.pdbx_description
1 polymer ?
#
loop_
_entity_poly.entity_id
_entity_poly.type
_entity_poly.pdbx_seq_one_letter_code
_entity_poly.pdbx_strand_id
1 'polypeptide(L)'
;MNYDHWINRKKIHEHLDWNSRLEELSSFISVFDNQDDALARVKVHQKRVRQGIFVAQIDTQSLRPILLSITFRGGTEDLPAWEGYDSVKFLLTRDMGQYLGVNVAVSQQFEWFALNHIPAGIITRIDNHE
;
A
#
# COMPACT_ATOMS: atom_id res chain seq x y z
N MET A 1 -13.69 -8.72 -7.57
CA MET A 1 -14.18 -7.58 -6.76
C MET A 1 -14.01 -6.31 -7.57
N ASN A 2 -14.98 -5.39 -7.54
CA ASN A 2 -14.83 -4.09 -8.19
C ASN A 2 -13.97 -3.17 -7.29
N TYR A 3 -12.79 -2.74 -7.77
CA TYR A 3 -11.84 -1.91 -7.02
C TYR A 3 -12.09 -0.39 -7.16
N ASP A 4 -13.01 0.02 -8.03
CA ASP A 4 -13.28 1.41 -8.41
C ASP A 4 -13.65 2.30 -7.21
N HIS A 5 -14.29 1.72 -6.18
CA HIS A 5 -14.72 2.46 -4.99
C HIS A 5 -13.61 2.67 -3.95
N TRP A 6 -12.54 1.86 -4.01
CA TRP A 6 -11.39 1.94 -3.10
C TRP A 6 -10.32 2.87 -3.64
N ILE A 7 -10.04 2.79 -4.94
CA ILE A 7 -9.01 3.59 -5.58
C ILE A 7 -9.60 4.92 -6.05
N ASN A 8 -9.61 5.88 -5.13
CA ASN A 8 -9.98 7.27 -5.38
C ASN A 8 -8.78 8.16 -5.07
N ARG A 9 -8.48 9.12 -5.96
CA ARG A 9 -7.42 10.13 -5.79
C ARG A 9 -7.45 10.77 -4.40
N LYS A 10 -8.64 11.13 -3.91
CA LYS A 10 -8.83 11.71 -2.59
C LYS A 10 -8.39 10.75 -1.47
N LYS A 11 -8.89 9.51 -1.49
CA LYS A 11 -8.56 8.49 -0.48
C LYS A 11 -7.08 8.11 -0.47
N ILE A 12 -6.44 8.05 -1.64
CA ILE A 12 -5.00 7.82 -1.75
C ILE A 12 -4.23 8.97 -1.11
N HIS A 13 -4.61 10.21 -1.40
CA HIS A 13 -3.95 11.38 -0.82
C HIS A 13 -4.09 11.43 0.70
N GLU A 14 -5.28 11.13 1.22
CA GLU A 14 -5.56 11.03 2.66
C GLU A 14 -4.79 9.89 3.33
N HIS A 15 -4.59 8.76 2.64
CA HIS A 15 -3.79 7.64 3.16
C HIS A 15 -2.31 7.99 3.31
N LEU A 16 -1.80 8.74 2.32
CA LEU A 16 -0.42 9.20 2.25
C LEU A 16 -0.11 10.32 3.25
N ASP A 17 -1.01 11.30 3.37
CA ASP A 17 -0.84 12.35 4.36
C ASP A 17 -1.23 11.85 5.75
N TRP A 18 -0.20 11.47 6.49
CA TRP A 18 -0.26 11.00 7.86
C TRP A 18 -1.01 11.91 8.82
N ASN A 19 -1.05 13.22 8.56
CA ASN A 19 -1.77 14.19 9.40
C ASN A 19 -3.26 14.29 9.06
N SER A 20 -3.66 13.73 7.91
CA SER A 20 -5.02 13.82 7.36
C SER A 20 -5.80 12.51 7.42
N ARG A 21 -5.21 11.42 7.96
CA ARG A 21 -5.91 10.14 8.09
C ARG A 21 -7.19 10.34 8.92
N LEU A 22 -8.33 10.36 8.21
CA LEU A 22 -9.67 10.35 8.80
C LEU A 22 -9.84 9.10 9.68
N GLU A 23 -10.80 9.14 10.60
CA GLU A 23 -11.15 8.00 11.46
C GLU A 23 -11.58 6.76 10.66
N GLU A 24 -12.03 6.93 9.41
CA GLU A 24 -12.27 5.83 8.49
C GLU A 24 -10.95 5.20 8.03
N LEU A 25 -10.75 3.94 8.39
CA LEU A 25 -9.63 3.12 7.94
C LEU A 25 -9.60 3.09 6.42
N SER A 26 -8.47 3.50 5.84
CA SER A 26 -8.24 3.29 4.41
C SER A 26 -8.12 1.79 4.13
N SER A 27 -8.49 1.37 2.93
CA SER A 27 -8.29 -0.01 2.46
C SER A 27 -6.90 -0.26 1.88
N PHE A 28 -5.97 0.67 2.08
CA PHE A 28 -4.60 0.57 1.62
C PHE A 28 -3.72 0.12 2.77
N ILE A 29 -2.91 -0.91 2.53
CA ILE A 29 -1.88 -1.34 3.47
C ILE A 29 -0.53 -0.93 2.88
N SER A 30 0.19 -0.06 3.60
CA SER A 30 1.54 0.35 3.22
C SER A 30 2.50 -0.82 3.37
N VAL A 31 3.24 -1.12 2.31
CA VAL A 31 4.29 -2.14 2.23
C VAL A 31 5.56 -1.45 1.73
N PHE A 32 6.73 -1.93 2.15
CA PHE A 32 8.02 -1.34 1.78
C PHE A 32 8.87 -2.39 1.06
N ASP A 33 9.52 -2.00 -0.04
CA ASP A 33 10.41 -2.89 -0.78
C ASP A 33 11.82 -3.00 -0.17
N ASN A 34 12.09 -2.24 0.90
CA ASN A 34 13.32 -2.31 1.66
C ASN A 34 13.06 -2.39 3.17
N GLN A 35 13.96 -3.11 3.86
CA GLN A 35 13.85 -3.36 5.29
C GLN A 35 14.09 -2.10 6.13
N ASP A 36 14.96 -1.19 5.68
CA ASP A 36 15.32 0.00 6.45
C ASP A 36 14.13 0.95 6.62
N ASP A 37 13.32 1.15 5.59
CA ASP A 37 12.11 1.97 5.65
C ASP A 37 11.04 1.31 6.53
N ALA A 38 10.87 -0.01 6.42
CA ALA A 38 9.98 -0.77 7.30
C ALA A 38 10.38 -0.60 8.78
N LEU A 39 11.67 -0.72 9.09
CA LEU A 39 12.19 -0.53 10.45
C LEU A 39 12.13 0.93 10.91
N ALA A 40 12.33 1.91 10.02
CA ALA A 40 12.12 3.32 10.32
C ALA A 40 10.65 3.57 10.71
N ARG A 41 9.71 2.91 10.03
CA ARG A 41 8.28 2.97 10.34
C ARG A 41 7.96 2.34 11.70
N VAL A 42 8.56 1.19 12.02
CA VAL A 42 8.47 0.57 13.35
C VAL A 42 8.88 1.56 14.44
N LYS A 43 10.02 2.27 14.29
CA LYS A 43 10.47 3.27 15.27
C LYS A 43 9.48 4.42 15.47
N VAL A 44 8.82 4.87 14.40
CA VAL A 44 7.77 5.90 14.50
C VAL A 44 6.56 5.36 15.28
N HIS A 45 6.16 4.12 15.02
CA HIS A 45 5.05 3.49 15.72
C HIS A 45 5.38 3.19 17.18
N GLN A 46 6.57 2.68 17.52
CA GLN A 46 7.00 2.43 18.90
C GLN A 46 6.95 3.69 19.78
N LYS A 47 7.21 4.87 19.20
CA LYS A 47 7.08 6.16 19.90
C LYS A 47 5.64 6.53 20.23
N ARG A 48 4.65 5.99 19.51
CA ARG A 48 3.22 6.32 19.63
C ARG A 48 2.39 5.20 20.27
N VAL A 49 2.75 3.95 19.99
CA VAL A 49 2.07 2.71 20.42
C VAL A 49 3.12 1.87 21.12
N ARG A 50 2.85 1.45 22.35
CA ARG A 50 3.89 0.88 23.23
C ARG A 50 4.24 -0.59 22.97
N GLN A 51 3.38 -1.37 22.29
CA GLN A 51 3.54 -2.83 22.14
C GLN A 51 2.87 -3.38 20.88
N GLY A 52 3.26 -4.60 20.49
CA GLY A 52 2.58 -5.39 19.45
C GLY A 52 2.97 -5.05 18.01
N ILE A 53 4.17 -4.50 17.80
CA ILE A 53 4.67 -4.15 16.46
C ILE A 53 5.51 -5.30 15.92
N PHE A 54 5.28 -5.67 14.66
CA PHE A 54 6.07 -6.68 13.97
C PHE A 54 6.34 -6.22 12.54
N VAL A 55 7.37 -6.79 11.93
CA VAL A 55 7.69 -6.66 10.51
C VAL A 55 7.41 -8.01 9.86
N ALA A 56 6.55 -8.02 8.84
CA ALA A 56 6.27 -9.21 8.05
C ALA A 56 6.95 -9.09 6.69
N GLN A 57 7.67 -10.14 6.28
CA GLN A 57 8.22 -10.26 4.94
C GLN A 57 7.19 -10.91 4.02
N ILE A 58 7.01 -10.31 2.85
CA ILE A 58 6.07 -10.78 1.83
C ILE A 58 6.86 -11.41 0.68
N ASP A 59 6.45 -12.61 0.25
CA ASP A 59 6.94 -13.23 -0.98
C ASP A 59 6.41 -12.47 -2.20
N THR A 60 7.34 -11.92 -2.98
CA THR A 60 7.04 -11.20 -4.21
C THR A 60 7.32 -12.02 -5.47
N GLN A 61 7.90 -13.22 -5.36
CA GLN A 61 8.32 -14.02 -6.52
C GLN A 61 7.14 -14.49 -7.37
N SER A 62 5.98 -14.66 -6.75
CA SER A 62 4.75 -15.06 -7.43
C SER A 62 3.98 -13.90 -8.05
N LEU A 63 4.40 -12.65 -7.83
CA LEU A 63 3.71 -11.48 -8.35
C LEU A 63 3.83 -11.39 -9.87
N ARG A 64 2.71 -11.07 -10.52
CA ARG A 64 2.62 -10.90 -11.96
C ARG A 64 2.19 -9.48 -12.29
N PRO A 65 2.81 -8.83 -13.28
CA PRO A 65 2.39 -7.51 -13.71
C PRO A 65 1.02 -7.62 -14.39
N ILE A 66 0.11 -6.70 -14.05
CA ILE A 66 -1.20 -6.55 -14.66
C ILE A 66 -1.48 -5.06 -14.91
N LEU A 67 -2.51 -4.78 -15.71
CA LEU A 67 -3.11 -3.46 -15.79
C LEU A 67 -4.44 -3.49 -15.04
N LEU A 68 -4.59 -2.58 -14.08
CA LEU A 68 -5.81 -2.39 -13.33
C LEU A 68 -6.55 -1.19 -13.93
N SER A 69 -7.61 -1.47 -14.68
CA SER A 69 -8.51 -0.45 -15.21
C SER A 69 -9.39 0.09 -14.09
N ILE A 70 -9.39 1.41 -13.92
CA ILE A 70 -10.14 2.11 -12.87
C ILE A 70 -11.01 3.16 -13.51
N THR A 71 -12.31 3.05 -13.33
CA THR A 71 -13.26 4.01 -13.89
C THR A 71 -13.50 5.16 -12.92
N PHE A 72 -13.08 6.35 -13.33
CA PHE A 72 -13.41 7.62 -12.69
C PHE A 72 -14.56 8.32 -13.44
N ARG A 73 -15.14 9.34 -12.81
CA ARG A 73 -16.20 10.17 -13.44
C ARG A 73 -15.75 10.79 -14.78
N GLY A 74 -14.45 11.01 -14.96
CA GLY A 74 -13.87 11.62 -16.17
C GLY A 74 -13.37 10.64 -17.24
N GLY A 75 -13.43 9.32 -16.99
CA GLY A 75 -12.85 8.32 -17.89
C GLY A 75 -12.29 7.11 -17.14
N THR A 76 -11.78 6.14 -17.88
CA THR A 76 -11.09 4.97 -17.33
C THR A 76 -9.59 5.14 -17.50
N GLU A 77 -8.83 4.93 -16.44
CA GLU A 77 -7.37 4.94 -16.45
C GLU A 77 -6.84 3.54 -16.19
N ASP A 78 -5.84 3.12 -16.95
CA ASP A 78 -5.16 1.84 -16.71
C ASP A 78 -3.91 2.06 -15.85
N LEU A 79 -3.92 1.48 -14.65
CA LEU A 79 -2.80 1.58 -13.73
C LEU A 79 -1.93 0.32 -13.77
N PRO A 80 -0.60 0.46 -13.88
CA PRO A 80 0.32 -0.64 -13.60
C PRO A 80 0.09 -1.17 -12.17
N ALA A 81 -0.12 -2.48 -12.05
CA ALA A 81 -0.27 -3.15 -10.77
C ALA A 81 0.41 -4.51 -10.80
N TRP A 82 0.55 -5.11 -9.62
CA TRP A 82 1.08 -6.45 -9.45
C TRP A 82 0.05 -7.32 -8.76
N GLU A 83 -0.31 -8.44 -9.36
CA GLU A 83 -1.24 -9.39 -8.78
C GLU A 83 -0.50 -10.60 -8.21
N GLY A 84 -0.84 -10.96 -6.97
CA GLY A 84 -0.29 -12.11 -6.26
C GLY A 84 -1.31 -13.21 -6.01
N TYR A 85 -0.91 -14.17 -5.17
CA TYR A 85 -1.79 -15.21 -4.66
C TYR A 85 -3.07 -14.63 -4.03
N ASP A 86 -4.21 -15.32 -4.21
CA ASP A 86 -5.53 -14.88 -3.72
C ASP A 86 -5.98 -13.50 -4.26
N SER A 87 -5.52 -13.14 -5.46
CA SER A 87 -5.91 -11.91 -6.17
C SER A 87 -5.62 -10.61 -5.40
N VAL A 88 -4.70 -10.66 -4.42
CA VAL A 88 -4.14 -9.45 -3.81
C VAL A 88 -3.46 -8.62 -4.90
N LYS A 89 -3.63 -7.30 -4.82
CA LYS A 89 -3.06 -6.37 -5.78
C LYS A 89 -2.17 -5.39 -5.06
N PHE A 90 -1.01 -5.15 -5.65
CA PHE A 90 -0.04 -4.17 -5.18
C PHE A 90 0.13 -3.06 -6.21
N LEU A 91 0.17 -1.82 -5.73
CA LEU A 91 0.38 -0.62 -6.53
C LEU A 91 1.60 0.13 -6.01
N LEU A 92 2.49 0.57 -6.90
CA LEU A 92 3.59 1.43 -6.49
C LEU A 92 3.09 2.87 -6.31
N THR A 93 3.48 3.52 -5.21
CA THR A 93 3.10 4.93 -4.95
C THR A 93 3.52 5.85 -6.07
N ARG A 94 4.70 5.64 -6.66
CA ARG A 94 5.17 6.42 -7.82
C ARG A 94 4.22 6.37 -9.02
N ASP A 95 3.63 5.20 -9.29
CA ASP A 95 2.73 5.01 -10.43
C ASP A 95 1.39 5.72 -10.15
N MET A 96 0.93 5.73 -8.90
CA MET A 96 -0.21 6.55 -8.50
C MET A 96 0.06 8.06 -8.68
N GLY A 97 1.29 8.52 -8.41
CA GLY A 97 1.67 9.91 -8.70
C GLY A 97 1.60 10.23 -10.20
N GLN A 98 2.19 9.37 -11.02
CA GLN A 98 2.26 9.56 -12.48
C GLN A 98 0.89 9.50 -13.15
N TYR A 99 0.09 8.48 -12.86
CA TYR A 99 -1.15 8.21 -13.59
C TYR A 99 -2.38 8.88 -12.96
N LEU A 100 -2.36 9.12 -11.64
CA LEU A 100 -3.49 9.72 -10.92
C LEU A 100 -3.23 11.16 -10.48
N GLY A 101 -2.04 11.72 -10.72
CA GLY A 101 -1.68 13.08 -10.31
C GLY A 101 -1.66 13.27 -8.79
N VAL A 102 -1.42 12.19 -8.04
CA VAL A 102 -1.30 12.26 -6.58
C VAL A 102 0.03 12.89 -6.21
N ASN A 103 0.03 13.82 -5.25
CA ASN A 103 1.27 14.32 -4.71
C ASN A 103 1.98 13.23 -3.89
N VAL A 104 3.00 12.61 -4.48
CA VAL A 104 3.83 11.56 -3.87
C VAL A 104 5.00 12.11 -3.06
N ALA A 105 5.19 13.43 -2.98
CA ALA A 105 6.25 14.04 -2.16
C ALA A 105 6.09 13.76 -0.66
N VAL A 106 4.88 13.36 -0.24
CA VAL A 106 4.56 12.91 1.12
C VAL A 106 4.69 11.39 1.29
N SER A 107 4.84 10.64 0.20
CA SER A 107 5.02 9.18 0.22
C SER A 107 6.50 8.80 0.33
N GLN A 108 6.80 7.62 0.88
CA GLN A 108 8.16 7.10 0.83
C GLN A 108 8.44 6.51 -0.56
N GLN A 109 9.62 6.77 -1.11
CA GLN A 109 10.01 6.41 -2.49
C GLN A 109 9.87 4.91 -2.81
N PHE A 110 9.92 4.09 -1.76
CA PHE A 110 9.92 2.63 -1.77
C PHE A 110 8.62 2.03 -1.24
N GLU A 111 7.59 2.85 -1.07
CA GLU A 111 6.29 2.44 -0.58
C GLU A 111 5.41 1.86 -1.72
N TRP A 112 4.76 0.76 -1.40
CA TRP A 112 3.77 0.08 -2.21
C TRP A 112 2.47 0.00 -1.41
N PHE A 113 1.32 -0.07 -2.08
CA PHE A 113 0.05 -0.33 -1.44
C PHE A 113 -0.48 -1.69 -1.81
N ALA A 114 -0.69 -2.54 -0.81
CA ALA A 114 -1.57 -3.69 -0.95
C ALA A 114 -3.02 -3.25 -0.81
N LEU A 115 -3.89 -3.76 -1.69
CA LEU A 115 -5.32 -3.46 -1.67
C LEU A 115 -6.09 -4.44 -0.78
N ASN A 116 -6.87 -3.89 0.16
CA ASN A 116 -7.80 -4.57 1.09
C ASN A 116 -7.16 -5.47 2.14
N HIS A 117 -6.27 -6.40 1.74
CA HIS A 117 -5.68 -7.38 2.66
C HIS A 117 -4.35 -7.91 2.11
N ILE A 118 -3.56 -8.55 2.98
CA ILE A 118 -2.36 -9.32 2.62
C ILE A 118 -2.63 -10.78 3.04
N PRO A 119 -2.73 -11.73 2.10
CA PRO A 119 -2.97 -13.14 2.43
C PRO A 119 -1.86 -13.71 3.31
N ALA A 120 -2.20 -14.53 4.30
CA ALA A 120 -1.19 -15.18 5.14
C ALA A 120 -0.26 -16.11 4.33
N GLY A 121 -0.76 -16.69 3.24
CA GLY A 121 0.00 -17.59 2.37
C GLY A 121 1.16 -16.94 1.62
N ILE A 122 1.24 -15.60 1.58
CA ILE A 122 2.36 -14.87 0.97
C ILE A 122 3.32 -14.30 2.03
N ILE A 123 3.08 -14.53 3.31
CA ILE A 123 3.99 -14.08 4.37
C ILE A 123 5.03 -15.18 4.59
N THR A 124 6.31 -14.87 4.36
CA THR A 124 7.40 -15.85 4.49
C THR A 124 8.06 -15.82 5.86
N ARG A 125 7.99 -14.68 6.55
CA ARG A 125 8.66 -14.47 7.83
C ARG A 125 7.98 -13.34 8.60
N ILE A 126 7.97 -13.46 9.93
CA ILE A 126 7.52 -12.41 10.85
C ILE A 126 8.61 -12.19 11.89
N ASP A 127 9.06 -10.95 12.02
CA ASP A 127 10.00 -10.50 13.04
C ASP A 127 9.26 -9.61 14.04
N ASN A 128 9.19 -10.02 15.29
CA ASN A 128 8.55 -9.24 16.35
C ASN A 128 9.49 -8.15 16.87
N HIS A 129 8.95 -6.96 17.12
CA HIS A 129 9.67 -5.83 17.69
C HIS A 129 8.97 -5.38 18.97
N GLU A 130 9.58 -5.72 20.11
CA GLU A 130 9.16 -5.29 21.45
C GLU A 130 9.60 -3.85 21.76
#